data_AF-A0A7J2LZN9-F1
#
_entry.id   AF-A0A7J2LZN9-F1
#
_cell.length_a   1.000
_cell.length_b   1.000
_cell.length_c   1.000
_cell.angle_alpha   90.00
_cell.angle_beta   90.00
_cell.angle_gamma   90.00
#
_symmetry.space_group_name_H-M   'P 1'
#
loop_
_entity.id
_entity.type
_entity.pdbx_description
1 polymer ?
#
loop_
_entity_poly.entity_id
_entity_poly.type
_entity_poly.pdbx_seq_one_letter_code
_entity_poly.pdbx_strand_id
1 'polypeptide(L)'
;MSLLRAIVVACLMWLIVAASCIPVSGNPISREDGVFQKIVDELVDILEFIKEVALDIGRILSGTLIAVGVVLWASDIFSYKGRKLITSGVILYFILELLS
;
A
#
# COMPACT_ATOMS: atom_id res chain seq x y z
N MET A 1 -7.30 11.16 -18.29
CA MET A 1 -6.17 10.23 -18.05
C MET A 1 -4.91 10.93 -17.52
N SER A 2 -4.72 12.25 -17.74
CA SER A 2 -3.60 13.03 -17.18
C SER A 2 -3.67 13.24 -15.67
N LEU A 3 -4.86 13.49 -15.12
CA LEU A 3 -5.09 13.73 -13.69
C LEU A 3 -4.75 12.51 -12.80
N LEU A 4 -5.09 11.30 -13.26
CA LEU A 4 -4.80 10.08 -12.50
C LEU A 4 -3.28 9.84 -12.40
N ARG A 5 -2.53 10.13 -13.48
CA ARG A 5 -1.06 10.04 -13.48
C ARG A 5 -0.45 11.09 -12.55
N ALA A 6 -1.01 12.29 -12.51
CA ALA A 6 -0.55 13.35 -11.60
C ALA A 6 -0.74 12.95 -10.13
N ILE A 7 -1.87 12.34 -9.77
CA ILE A 7 -2.14 11.87 -8.41
C ILE A 7 -1.19 10.73 -8.02
N VAL A 8 -0.96 9.77 -8.91
CA VAL A 8 -0.04 8.65 -8.66
C VAL A 8 1.40 9.15 -8.51
N VAL A 9 1.84 10.10 -9.35
CA VAL A 9 3.18 10.69 -9.26
C VAL A 9 3.32 11.52 -7.98
N ALA A 10 2.29 12.28 -7.59
CA ALA A 10 2.30 13.02 -6.33
C ALA A 10 2.42 12.07 -5.12
N CYS A 11 1.70 10.94 -5.14
CA CYS A 11 1.77 9.94 -4.09
C CYS A 11 3.14 9.26 -4.01
N LEU A 12 3.74 8.91 -5.17
CA LEU A 12 5.11 8.37 -5.25
C LEU A 12 6.16 9.36 -4.76
N MET A 13 6.04 10.64 -5.13
CA MET A 13 6.94 11.69 -4.68
C MET A 13 6.85 11.89 -3.16
N TRP A 14 5.65 11.82 -2.58
CA TRP A 14 5.47 11.88 -1.14
C TRP A 14 6.09 10.68 -0.40
N LEU A 15 5.97 9.49 -0.98
CA LEU A 15 6.60 8.27 -0.47
C LEU A 15 8.14 8.36 -0.47
N ILE A 16 8.72 8.91 -1.53
CA ILE A 16 10.17 9.12 -1.66
C ILE A 16 10.65 10.18 -0.65
N VAL A 17 9.90 11.27 -0.48
CA VAL A 17 10.24 12.30 0.51
C VAL A 17 10.17 11.75 1.93
N ALA A 18 9.15 10.96 2.26
CA ALA A 18 9.04 10.29 3.55
C ALA A 18 10.22 9.33 3.81
N ALA A 19 10.67 8.59 2.79
CA ALA A 19 11.84 7.72 2.88
C ALA A 19 13.15 8.51 3.05
N SER A 20 13.25 9.72 2.49
CA SER A 20 14.45 10.57 2.59
C SER A 20 14.58 11.33 3.91
N CYS A 21 13.54 11.35 4.75
CA CYS A 21 13.56 11.98 6.07
C CYS A 21 14.07 11.06 7.18
N ILE A 22 14.58 9.86 6.87
CA ILE A 22 15.29 9.02 7.84
C ILE A 22 16.61 9.73 8.18
N PRO A 23 16.83 10.21 9.41
CA PRO A 23 18.05 10.90 9.76
C PRO A 23 19.22 9.90 9.74
N VAL A 24 20.02 9.94 8.67
CA VAL A 24 21.38 9.39 8.65
C VAL A 24 22.25 10.33 9.48
N SER A 25 22.10 10.32 10.80
CA SER A 25 23.08 10.93 11.70
C SER A 25 24.23 9.95 11.84
N GLY A 26 25.22 10.07 10.96
CA GLY A 26 26.46 9.33 11.05
C GLY A 26 27.23 9.69 12.32
N ASN A 27 27.56 8.67 13.11
CA ASN A 27 28.77 8.65 13.94
C ASN A 27 29.47 7.29 13.73
N PRO A 28 30.81 7.28 13.66
CA PRO A 28 31.57 6.15 13.14
C PRO A 28 31.40 4.89 13.99
N ILE A 29 31.21 3.78 13.28
CA ILE A 29 31.16 2.39 13.74
C ILE A 29 32.13 2.17 14.90
N SER A 30 31.59 2.13 16.11
CA SER A 30 32.27 1.66 17.31
C SER A 30 31.32 0.77 18.11
N ARG A 31 31.24 -0.48 17.67
CA ARG A 31 31.24 -1.68 18.53
C ARG A 31 30.43 -1.56 19.83
N GLU A 32 29.15 -1.23 19.72
CA GLU A 32 28.13 -1.56 20.71
C GLU A 32 27.12 -2.46 20.02
N ASP A 33 27.35 -3.77 20.14
CA ASP A 33 26.58 -4.83 19.49
C ASP A 33 25.08 -4.81 19.88
N GLY A 34 24.67 -3.98 20.83
CA GLY A 34 23.28 -3.76 21.24
C GLY A 34 22.57 -2.56 20.62
N VAL A 35 23.27 -1.55 20.10
CA VAL A 35 22.63 -0.34 19.52
C VAL A 35 22.26 -0.57 18.06
N PHE A 36 23.12 -1.25 17.30
CA PHE A 36 22.82 -1.65 15.93
C PHE A 36 21.65 -2.64 15.85
N GLN A 37 21.56 -3.59 16.78
CA GLN A 37 20.41 -4.50 16.89
C GLN A 37 19.12 -3.72 17.13
N LYS A 38 19.12 -2.76 18.08
CA LYS A 38 17.95 -1.92 18.35
C LYS A 38 17.51 -1.08 17.15
N ILE A 39 18.45 -0.50 16.40
CA ILE A 39 18.13 0.27 15.19
C ILE A 39 17.56 -0.64 14.10
N VAL A 40 18.08 -1.86 13.95
CA VAL A 40 17.57 -2.84 13.00
C VAL A 40 16.18 -3.32 13.41
N ASP A 41 15.94 -3.62 14.68
CA ASP A 41 14.63 -4.03 15.20
C ASP A 41 13.61 -2.92 15.00
N GLU A 42 13.97 -1.66 15.30
CA GLU A 42 13.09 -0.51 15.11
C GLU A 42 12.78 -0.27 13.61
N LEU A 43 13.73 -0.52 12.72
CA LEU A 43 13.50 -0.52 11.27
C LEU A 43 12.59 -1.66 10.80
N VAL A 44 12.73 -2.85 11.37
CA VAL A 44 11.87 -4.00 11.07
C VAL A 44 10.44 -3.73 11.55
N ASP A 45 10.26 -3.17 12.74
CA ASP A 45 8.97 -2.76 13.28
C ASP A 45 8.30 -1.72 12.39
N ILE A 46 9.04 -0.71 11.91
CA ILE A 46 8.52 0.28 10.97
C ILE A 46 8.09 -0.38 9.65
N LEU A 47 8.89 -1.34 9.15
CA LEU A 47 8.58 -2.04 7.91
C LEU A 47 7.34 -2.93 8.06
N GLU A 48 7.18 -3.58 9.21
CA GLU A 48 6.02 -4.39 9.56
C GLU A 48 4.77 -3.52 9.70
N PHE A 49 4.88 -2.36 10.36
CA PHE A 49 3.80 -1.38 10.44
C PHE A 49 3.37 -0.89 9.06
N ILE A 50 4.32 -0.56 8.17
CA ILE A 50 4.00 -0.15 6.79
C ILE A 50 3.31 -1.28 6.03
N LYS A 51 3.75 -2.54 6.22
CA LYS A 51 3.11 -3.71 5.62
C LYS A 51 1.67 -3.86 6.11
N GLU A 52 1.43 -3.80 7.41
CA GLU A 52 0.08 -3.90 8.00
C GLU A 52 -0.84 -2.80 7.47
N VAL A 53 -0.38 -1.56 7.47
CA VAL A 53 -1.15 -0.43 6.92
C VAL A 53 -1.45 -0.63 5.43
N ALA A 54 -0.48 -1.12 4.65
CA ALA A 54 -0.68 -1.39 3.22
C ALA A 54 -1.69 -2.53 3.00
N LEU A 55 -1.69 -3.57 3.83
CA LEU A 55 -2.66 -4.66 3.79
C LEU A 55 -4.07 -4.18 4.12
N ASP A 56 -4.22 -3.35 5.15
CA ASP A 56 -5.51 -2.78 5.54
C ASP A 56 -6.09 -1.86 4.47
N ILE A 57 -5.26 -0.97 3.90
CA ILE A 57 -5.66 -0.12 2.77
C ILE A 57 -6.07 -1.00 1.59
N GLY A 58 -5.28 -2.05 1.29
CA GLY A 58 -5.59 -3.00 0.24
C GLY A 58 -6.96 -3.66 0.43
N ARG A 59 -7.27 -4.11 1.66
CA ARG A 59 -8.55 -4.74 1.98
C ARG A 59 -9.72 -3.79 1.73
N ILE A 60 -9.62 -2.55 2.21
CA ILE A 60 -10.63 -1.51 1.98
C ILE A 60 -10.80 -1.23 0.48
N LEU A 61 -9.69 -1.13 -0.26
CA LEU A 61 -9.70 -0.89 -1.71
C LEU A 61 -10.41 -2.04 -2.46
N SER A 62 -10.09 -3.29 -2.10
CA SER A 62 -10.68 -4.48 -2.70
C SER A 62 -12.20 -4.54 -2.48
N GLY A 63 -12.68 -4.25 -1.25
CA GLY A 63 -14.10 -4.18 -0.94
C GLY A 63 -14.81 -3.05 -1.71
N THR A 64 -14.15 -1.90 -1.83
CA THR A 64 -14.68 -0.76 -2.60
C THR A 64 -14.79 -1.09 -4.09
N LEU A 65 -13.78 -1.75 -4.68
CA LEU A 65 -13.80 -2.21 -6.08
C LEU A 65 -14.97 -3.16 -6.35
N ILE A 66 -15.23 -4.08 -5.43
CA ILE A 66 -16.37 -5.01 -5.52
C ILE A 66 -17.68 -4.25 -5.43
N ALA A 67 -17.86 -3.39 -4.42
CA ALA A 67 -19.09 -2.63 -4.20
C ALA A 67 -19.42 -1.72 -5.40
N VAL A 68 -18.45 -0.95 -5.88
CA VAL A 68 -18.60 -0.11 -7.09
C VAL A 68 -18.87 -0.98 -8.31
N GLY A 69 -18.21 -2.13 -8.43
CA GLY A 69 -18.43 -3.07 -9.51
C GLY A 69 -19.86 -3.62 -9.55
N VAL A 70 -20.44 -3.94 -8.39
CA VAL A 70 -21.83 -4.39 -8.24
C VAL A 70 -22.80 -3.28 -8.61
N VAL A 71 -22.57 -2.06 -8.15
CA VAL A 71 -23.42 -0.89 -8.51
C VAL A 71 -23.39 -0.62 -10.01
N LEU A 72 -22.21 -0.68 -10.64
CA LEU A 72 -22.07 -0.49 -12.09
C LEU A 72 -22.68 -1.64 -12.89
N TRP A 73 -22.68 -2.85 -12.34
CA TRP A 73 -23.34 -4.00 -12.94
C TRP A 73 -24.86 -3.88 -12.89
N ALA A 74 -25.42 -3.46 -11.74
CA ALA A 74 -26.86 -3.29 -11.54
C ALA A 74 -27.46 -2.14 -12.36
N SER A 75 -26.69 -1.07 -12.59
CA SER A 75 -27.16 0.08 -13.37
C SER A 75 -27.19 -0.15 -14.89
N ASP A 76 -26.74 -1.31 -15.39
CA ASP A 76 -26.66 -1.73 -16.81
C ASP A 76 -25.81 -0.84 -17.76
N ILE A 77 -25.63 0.45 -17.43
CA ILE A 77 -24.88 1.46 -18.19
C ILE A 77 -23.42 1.04 -18.44
N PHE A 78 -22.83 0.24 -17.53
CA PHE A 78 -21.47 -0.26 -17.66
C PHE A 78 -21.32 -1.72 -17.20
N SER A 79 -22.29 -2.59 -17.51
CA SER A 79 -22.34 -3.99 -17.03
C SER A 79 -21.04 -4.79 -17.29
N TYR A 80 -20.39 -4.61 -18.45
CA TYR A 80 -19.12 -5.27 -18.78
C TYR A 80 -17.93 -4.75 -17.94
N LYS A 81 -17.88 -3.44 -17.66
CA LYS A 81 -16.83 -2.86 -16.80
C LYS A 81 -17.09 -3.19 -15.33
N GLY A 82 -18.35 -3.23 -14.89
CA GLY A 82 -18.75 -3.66 -13.54
C GLY A 82 -18.25 -5.07 -13.22
N ARG A 83 -18.51 -6.05 -14.11
CA ARG A 83 -18.00 -7.42 -13.92
C ARG A 83 -16.47 -7.52 -13.86
N LYS A 84 -15.76 -6.75 -14.69
CA LYS A 84 -14.29 -6.66 -14.63
C LYS A 84 -13.80 -6.05 -13.32
N LEU A 85 -14.51 -5.05 -12.80
CA LEU A 85 -14.18 -4.41 -11.53
C LEU A 85 -14.37 -5.37 -10.34
N ILE A 86 -15.48 -6.12 -10.33
CA ILE A 86 -15.75 -7.15 -9.33
C ILE A 86 -14.66 -8.21 -9.37
N THR A 87 -14.34 -8.74 -10.54
CA THR A 87 -13.28 -9.77 -10.67
C THR A 87 -11.91 -9.25 -10.24
N SER A 88 -11.52 -8.02 -10.60
CA SER A 88 -10.27 -7.43 -10.10
C SER A 88 -10.27 -7.22 -8.59
N GLY A 89 -11.40 -6.82 -8.00
CA GLY A 89 -11.55 -6.62 -6.56
C GLY A 89 -11.46 -7.95 -5.79
N VAL A 90 -12.09 -9.02 -6.31
CA VAL A 90 -12.01 -10.37 -5.73
C VAL A 90 -10.60 -10.94 -5.81
N ILE A 91 -9.90 -10.78 -6.96
CA ILE A 91 -8.51 -11.23 -7.09
C ILE A 91 -7.60 -10.47 -6.12
N LEU A 92 -7.77 -9.15 -6.02
CA LEU A 92 -6.99 -8.33 -5.08
C LEU A 92 -7.25 -8.75 -3.63
N TYR A 93 -8.51 -9.01 -3.27
CA TYR A 93 -8.88 -9.54 -1.96
C TYR A 93 -8.15 -10.87 -1.67
N PHE A 94 -8.18 -11.81 -2.61
CA PHE A 94 -7.45 -13.08 -2.46
C PHE A 94 -5.94 -12.91 -2.31
N ILE A 95 -5.33 -11.99 -3.07
CA ILE A 95 -3.89 -11.70 -2.94
C ILE A 95 -3.59 -11.15 -1.54
N LEU A 96 -4.43 -10.27 -1.01
CA LEU A 96 -4.26 -9.69 0.33
C LEU A 96 -4.49 -10.74 1.43
N GLU A 97 -5.45 -11.65 1.25
CA GLU A 97 -5.70 -12.76 2.16
C GLU A 97 -4.51 -13.73 2.22
N LEU A 98 -3.78 -13.90 1.11
CA LEU A 98 -2.56 -14.73 1.06
C LEU A 98 -1.31 -14.02 1.61
N LEU A 99 -1.31 -12.68 1.63
CA LEU A 99 -0.17 -11.86 2.05
C LEU A 99 -0.26 -11.41 3.51
N SER A 100 -1.48 -11.40 4.05
CA SER A 100 -1.79 -11.24 5.47
C SER A 100 -1.42 -12.47 6.27
#